data_AF-A0A7K4Q6Z1-F1
#
_entry.id   AF-A0A7K4Q6Z1-F1
#
_cell.length_a   1.000
_cell.length_b   1.000
_cell.length_c   1.000
_cell.angle_alpha   90.00
_cell.angle_beta   90.00
_cell.angle_gamma   90.00
#
_symmetry.space_group_name_H-M   'P 1'
#
loop_
_entity.id
_entity.type
_entity.pdbx_description
1 polymer ?
#
loop_
_entity_poly.entity_id
_entity_poly.type
_entity_poly.pdbx_seq_one_letter_code
_entity_poly.pdbx_strand_id
1 'polypeptide(L)' 'GPAAGAVLGGLQPWSRYRLHVLVLNGRGAGPPSAEIQFHTPEGGERPPENGETGGPGSPKRGIGNTKKGN' A
#
# COMPACT_ATOMS: atom_id res chain seq x y z
N GLY A 1 34.81 6.39 -8.14
CA GLY A 1 33.98 6.01 -9.31
C GLY A 1 32.52 6.27 -8.98
N PRO A 2 31.62 6.43 -9.96
CA PRO A 2 30.19 6.57 -9.68
C PRO A 2 29.68 5.33 -8.94
N ALA A 3 28.84 5.52 -7.93
CA ALA A 3 28.21 4.42 -7.24
C ALA A 3 27.23 3.73 -8.20
N ALA A 4 27.48 2.47 -8.52
CA ALA A 4 26.55 1.63 -9.28
C ALA A 4 25.54 1.03 -8.30
N GLY A 5 24.29 1.50 -8.34
CA GLY A 5 23.20 1.01 -7.50
C GLY A 5 21.86 1.07 -8.21
N ALA A 6 20.90 0.26 -7.77
CA ALA A 6 19.54 0.22 -8.28
C ALA A 6 18.54 0.31 -7.12
N VAL A 7 17.38 0.94 -7.36
CA VAL A 7 16.28 1.02 -6.40
C VAL A 7 15.19 0.04 -6.81
N LEU A 8 14.83 -0.86 -5.89
CA LEU A 8 13.75 -1.83 -6.08
C LEU A 8 12.47 -1.31 -5.43
N GLY A 9 11.46 -0.98 -6.26
CA GLY A 9 10.12 -0.60 -5.81
C GLY A 9 9.11 -1.75 -5.94
N GLY A 10 7.90 -1.56 -5.44
CA GLY A 10 6.78 -2.49 -5.65
C GLY A 10 6.89 -3.82 -4.90
N LEU A 11 7.76 -3.91 -3.89
CA LEU A 11 7.86 -5.10 -3.06
C LEU A 11 6.63 -5.23 -2.16
N GLN A 12 6.17 -6.45 -1.93
CA GLN A 12 5.07 -6.73 -1.02
C GLN A 12 5.47 -6.32 0.40
N PRO A 13 4.61 -5.58 1.14
CA PRO A 13 4.82 -5.33 2.55
C PRO A 13 4.96 -6.61 3.38
N TRP A 14 5.62 -6.50 4.53
CA TRP A 14 5.74 -7.58 5.51
C TRP A 14 6.21 -8.93 4.90
N SER A 15 7.16 -8.87 3.97
CA SER A 15 7.59 -10.02 3.18
C SER A 15 9.10 -10.22 3.26
N ARG A 16 9.54 -11.49 3.24
CA ARG A 16 10.95 -11.86 3.23
C ARG A 16 11.44 -12.10 1.80
N TYR A 17 12.53 -11.46 1.44
CA TYR A 17 13.16 -11.57 0.14
C TYR A 17 14.55 -12.19 0.22
N ARG A 18 14.91 -12.92 -0.83
CA ARG A 18 16.26 -13.42 -1.13
C ARG A 18 16.70 -12.80 -2.45
N LEU A 19 17.83 -12.12 -2.47
CA LEU A 19 18.35 -11.39 -3.62
C LEU A 19 19.73 -11.91 -4.02
N HIS A 20 19.93 -12.06 -5.32
CA HIS A 20 21.22 -12.31 -5.95
C HIS A 20 21.45 -11.29 -7.05
N VAL A 21 22.70 -10.87 -7.23
CA VAL A 21 23.13 -10.02 -8.34
C VAL A 21 23.96 -10.86 -9.30
N LEU A 22 23.63 -10.78 -10.59
CA LEU A 22 24.38 -11.43 -11.66
C LEU A 22 24.98 -10.37 -12.57
N VAL A 23 26.15 -10.67 -13.13
CA VAL A 23 26.75 -9.87 -14.21
C VAL A 23 26.38 -10.49 -15.55
N LEU A 24 25.99 -9.68 -16.54
CA LEU A 24 25.71 -10.16 -17.90
C LEU A 24 26.72 -9.58 -18.89
N ASN A 25 27.15 -10.38 -19.84
CA ASN A 25 27.93 -9.94 -21.00
C ASN A 25 27.34 -10.53 -22.30
N GLY A 26 27.97 -10.27 -23.45
CA GLY A 26 27.50 -10.78 -24.74
C GLY A 26 27.50 -12.32 -24.90
N ARG A 27 28.10 -13.06 -23.96
CA ARG A 27 28.06 -14.53 -23.91
C ARG A 27 26.97 -15.08 -22.98
N GLY A 28 26.48 -14.27 -22.04
CA GLY A 28 25.43 -14.69 -21.10
C GLY A 28 25.64 -14.14 -19.68
N ALA A 29 24.94 -14.77 -18.72
CA ALA A 29 25.04 -14.44 -17.31
C ALA A 29 26.24 -15.14 -16.65
N GLY A 30 26.98 -14.41 -15.84
CA GLY A 30 27.99 -14.94 -14.93
C GLY A 30 27.37 -15.59 -13.69
N PRO A 31 28.20 -16.12 -12.78
CA PRO A 31 27.72 -16.71 -11.54
C PRO A 31 27.00 -15.68 -10.65
N PRO A 32 26.00 -16.10 -9.87
CA PRO A 32 25.31 -15.22 -8.92
C PRO A 32 26.24 -14.82 -7.77
N SER A 33 26.01 -13.62 -7.24
CA SER A 33 26.58 -13.19 -5.97
C SER A 33 26.14 -14.08 -4.81
N ALA A 34 26.76 -13.88 -3.64
CA ALA A 34 26.23 -14.36 -2.38
C ALA A 34 24.77 -13.88 -2.19
N GLU A 35 23.96 -14.71 -1.53
CA GLU A 35 22.56 -14.41 -1.23
C GLU A 35 22.47 -13.27 -0.21
N ILE A 36 21.60 -12.30 -0.48
CA ILE A 36 21.22 -11.23 0.44
C ILE A 36 19.80 -11.51 0.90
N GLN A 37 19.60 -11.62 2.22
CA GLN A 37 18.27 -11.80 2.81
C GLN A 37 17.81 -10.52 3.51
N PHE A 38 16.61 -10.06 3.21
CA PHE A 38 16.03 -8.87 3.86
C PHE A 38 14.51 -8.97 3.99
N HIS A 39 13.92 -8.10 4.81
CA HIS A 39 12.48 -7.99 4.98
C HIS A 39 12.01 -6.61 4.56
N THR A 40 10.83 -6.54 3.95
CA THR A 40 10.15 -5.27 3.71
C THR A 40 9.35 -4.85 4.94
N PRO A 41 9.29 -3.55 5.26
CA PRO A 41 8.44 -3.05 6.32
C PRO A 41 6.96 -3.27 5.98
N GLU A 42 6.10 -3.15 6.98
CA GLU A 42 4.66 -2.99 6.77
C GLU A 42 4.43 -1.68 5.98
N GLY A 43 3.59 -1.74 4.93
CA GLY A 43 3.26 -0.56 4.13
C GLY A 43 2.53 0.41 5.05
N GLY A 44 2.95 1.68 5.04
CA GLY A 44 2.41 2.70 5.93
C GLY A 44 0.89 2.74 5.95
N GLU A 45 0.35 3.20 7.08
CA GLU A 45 -1.09 3.25 7.42
C GLU A 45 -1.96 3.46 6.18
N ARG A 46 -2.75 2.44 5.86
CA ARG A 46 -3.76 2.50 4.80
C ARG A 46 -4.66 3.72 5.10
N PRO A 47 -4.88 4.65 4.15
CA PRO A 47 -5.84 5.73 4.37
C PRO A 47 -7.17 5.11 4.81
N PRO A 48 -7.90 5.71 5.78
CA PRO A 48 -9.21 5.20 6.15
C PRO A 48 -10.02 5.03 4.87
N GLU A 49 -10.56 3.82 4.68
CA GLU A 49 -11.51 3.55 3.61
C GLU A 49 -12.60 4.62 3.72
N ASN A 50 -12.67 5.52 2.73
CA ASN A 50 -13.67 6.57 2.70
C ASN A 50 -15.06 5.93 2.66
N GLY A 51 -15.65 5.68 3.83
CA GLY A 51 -17.08 5.49 4.01
C GLY A 51 -17.77 6.84 3.98
N GLU A 52 -17.70 7.56 2.85
CA GLU A 52 -18.60 8.70 2.64
C GLU A 52 -20.01 8.18 2.29
N THR A 53 -20.96 8.53 3.16
CA THR A 53 -22.27 9.06 2.80
C THR A 53 -23.13 8.20 1.87
N GLY A 54 -23.80 7.20 2.47
CA GLY A 54 -24.87 6.43 1.83
C GLY A 54 -26.05 6.14 2.76
N GLY A 55 -26.40 7.07 3.66
CA GLY A 55 -27.64 6.98 4.43
C GLY A 55 -28.71 7.91 3.83
N PRO A 56 -29.75 7.41 3.12
CA PRO A 56 -30.87 8.24 2.73
C PRO A 56 -31.75 8.47 3.96
N GLY A 57 -31.54 9.57 4.68
CA GLY A 57 -32.26 9.74 5.93
C GLY A 57 -32.09 11.07 6.64
N SER A 58 -31.93 12.18 5.92
CA SER A 58 -32.17 13.50 6.53
C SER A 58 -33.35 14.18 5.83
N PRO A 59 -34.60 13.93 6.25
CA PRO A 59 -35.68 14.83 5.91
C PRO A 59 -35.66 16.01 6.89
N LYS A 60 -35.08 17.14 6.45
CA LYS A 60 -35.40 18.47 7.01
C LYS A 60 -36.61 19.03 6.25
N ARG A 61 -37.82 18.64 6.66
CA ARG A 61 -39.14 19.23 6.33
C ARG A 61 -40.06 18.85 7.49
N GLY A 62 -40.92 19.66 8.11
CA GLY A 62 -41.40 21.02 7.95
C GLY A 62 -42.39 21.30 9.11
N ILE A 63 -42.87 22.53 9.19
CA ILE A 63 -43.87 23.05 10.14
C ILE A 63 -45.12 22.15 10.26
N GLY A 64 -45.67 21.93 11.47
CA GLY A 64 -46.96 21.23 11.64
C GLY A 64 -47.36 20.79 13.06
N ASN A 65 -47.85 21.74 13.87
CA ASN A 65 -49.00 21.72 14.79
C ASN A 65 -49.57 20.33 15.23
N THR A 66 -49.73 20.09 16.55
CA THR A 66 -51.05 19.91 17.24
C THR A 66 -50.94 19.48 18.72
N LYS A 67 -51.89 20.00 19.48
CA LYS A 67 -52.24 19.85 20.90
C LYS A 67 -52.94 18.52 21.21
N LYS A 68 -52.64 17.87 22.35
CA LYS A 68 -53.57 17.27 23.35
C LYS A 68 -52.74 16.50 24.39
N GLY A 69 -52.80 16.83 25.68
CA GLY A 69 -53.78 16.30 26.65
C GLY A 69 -53.17 15.04 27.30
N ASN A 70 -53.05 14.90 28.62
CA ASN A 70 -53.92 15.29 29.72
C ASN A 70 -53.08 15.62 30.96
#